data_AF-A0A8T6QJ39-F1
#
_entry.id   AF-A0A8T6QJ39-F1
#
_cell.length_a   1.000
_cell.length_b   1.000
_cell.length_c   1.000
_cell.angle_alpha   90.00
_cell.angle_beta   90.00
_cell.angle_gamma   90.00
#
_symmetry.space_group_name_H-M   'P 1'
#
loop_
_entity.id
_entity.type
_entity.pdbx_description
1 polymer ?
#
loop_
_entity_poly.entity_id
_entity_poly.type
_entity_poly.pdbx_seq_one_letter_code
_entity_poly.pdbx_strand_id
1 'polypeptide(L)'
;MSYQYSQEAKERISKLGQSEIVNFINEISPTLRRKAFGCLPKVPGFRAGHPTEIKEKQKRLIGYMFQSHPSSEERKAWKSFSLFWQFWAEEKIDKSFSMIDNLGLKENSGSIFIRELAKNFPKVARENIERLFIFSGFADDPDVINAFNLFPPAVVLARDIVIDTLPIRLDELEARISLIADNVEKKNNHIKELELKIDAFSEQFDNYFNNEKSSLKIINELQSLINSETKQSDIANKAIDELYHFNEKNKQLILSLQEKLDFNALAMNDISEHEKLIKSMANDISEFKNALTILCDNKIKNNELDYVNELKKLTERIDTLEIN
;
A
#
# COMPACT_ATOMS: atom_id res chain seq x y z
N MET A 1 -66.84 -27.12 4.42
CA MET A 1 -67.98 -27.73 3.69
C MET A 1 -67.43 -28.57 2.53
N SER A 2 -68.21 -29.46 1.91
CA SER A 2 -67.71 -30.32 0.82
C SER A 2 -68.50 -29.98 -0.45
N TYR A 3 -67.80 -29.53 -1.48
CA TYR A 3 -68.35 -29.51 -2.83
C TYR A 3 -68.83 -30.92 -3.19
N GLN A 4 -70.04 -31.02 -3.73
CA GLN A 4 -70.63 -32.26 -4.20
C GLN A 4 -70.40 -32.36 -5.72
N TYR A 5 -70.21 -33.57 -6.22
CA TYR A 5 -70.04 -33.82 -7.65
C TYR A 5 -71.36 -34.36 -8.22
N SER A 6 -71.87 -33.72 -9.27
CA SER A 6 -72.98 -34.28 -10.06
C SER A 6 -72.56 -35.59 -10.74
N GLN A 7 -73.53 -36.39 -11.18
CA GLN A 7 -73.23 -37.63 -11.90
C GLN A 7 -72.48 -37.36 -13.21
N GLU A 8 -72.88 -36.31 -13.93
CA GLU A 8 -72.20 -35.84 -15.15
C GLU A 8 -70.75 -35.43 -14.87
N ALA A 9 -70.49 -34.70 -13.77
CA ALA A 9 -69.13 -34.32 -13.39
C ALA A 9 -68.25 -35.53 -13.09
N LYS A 10 -68.80 -36.54 -12.40
CA LYS A 10 -68.08 -37.81 -12.15
C LYS A 10 -67.74 -38.50 -13.46
N GLU A 11 -68.68 -38.59 -14.39
CA GLU A 11 -68.46 -39.20 -15.71
C GLU A 11 -67.43 -38.43 -16.55
N ARG A 12 -67.50 -37.09 -16.56
CA ARG A 12 -66.49 -36.23 -17.21
C ARG A 12 -65.10 -36.52 -16.66
N ILE A 13 -64.94 -36.54 -15.35
CA ILE A 13 -63.64 -36.78 -14.69
C ILE A 13 -63.16 -38.23 -14.94
N SER A 14 -64.05 -39.23 -14.89
CA SER A 14 -63.69 -40.62 -15.18
C SER A 14 -63.22 -40.81 -16.63
N LYS A 15 -63.79 -40.08 -17.60
CA LYS A 15 -63.39 -40.14 -19.02
C LYS A 15 -61.97 -39.61 -19.28
N LEU A 16 -61.44 -38.72 -18.43
CA LEU A 16 -60.06 -38.20 -18.54
C LEU A 16 -59.01 -39.28 -18.26
N GLY A 17 -59.38 -40.34 -17.54
CA GLY A 17 -58.48 -41.41 -17.15
C GLY A 17 -57.66 -41.13 -15.88
N GLN A 18 -57.06 -42.20 -15.34
CA GLN A 18 -56.35 -42.14 -14.06
C GLN A 18 -55.11 -41.26 -14.10
N SER A 19 -54.40 -41.20 -15.23
CA SER A 19 -53.17 -40.40 -15.39
C SER A 19 -53.43 -38.90 -15.22
N GLU A 20 -54.52 -38.39 -15.81
CA GLU A 20 -54.85 -36.96 -15.72
C GLU A 20 -55.24 -36.53 -14.31
N ILE A 21 -55.95 -37.41 -13.58
CA ILE A 21 -56.27 -37.17 -12.16
C ILE A 21 -55.00 -37.18 -11.29
N VAL A 22 -54.05 -38.08 -11.58
CA VAL A 22 -52.75 -38.08 -10.91
C VAL A 22 -51.99 -36.78 -11.19
N ASN A 23 -51.95 -36.34 -12.45
CA ASN A 23 -51.27 -35.10 -12.87
C ASN A 23 -51.87 -33.88 -12.16
N PHE A 24 -53.19 -33.75 -12.17
CA PHE A 24 -53.91 -32.67 -11.49
C PHE A 24 -53.60 -32.62 -9.99
N ILE A 25 -53.63 -33.76 -9.29
CA ILE A 25 -53.27 -33.83 -7.87
C ILE A 25 -51.80 -33.41 -7.68
N ASN A 26 -50.89 -33.84 -8.57
CA ASN A 26 -49.46 -33.56 -8.44
C ASN A 26 -49.07 -32.09 -8.68
N GLU A 27 -49.91 -31.31 -9.36
CA GLU A 27 -49.72 -29.87 -9.55
C GLU A 27 -49.85 -29.08 -8.25
N ILE A 28 -50.48 -29.67 -7.23
CA ILE A 28 -50.72 -29.04 -5.92
C ILE A 28 -49.50 -29.24 -5.02
N SER A 29 -49.15 -28.21 -4.23
CA SER A 29 -48.03 -28.30 -3.30
C SER A 29 -48.16 -29.51 -2.34
N PRO A 30 -47.03 -30.15 -1.96
CA PRO A 30 -47.04 -31.31 -1.07
C PRO A 30 -47.74 -31.05 0.27
N THR A 31 -47.69 -29.82 0.77
CA THR A 31 -48.30 -29.42 2.05
C THR A 31 -49.82 -29.48 1.99
N LEU A 32 -50.44 -28.92 0.95
CA LEU A 32 -51.89 -28.96 0.77
C LEU A 32 -52.38 -30.36 0.42
N ARG A 33 -51.61 -31.11 -0.39
CA ARG A 33 -51.94 -32.51 -0.68
C ARG A 33 -52.08 -33.36 0.57
N ARG A 34 -51.15 -33.22 1.54
CA ARG A 34 -51.23 -33.95 2.82
C ARG A 34 -52.51 -33.65 3.59
N LYS A 35 -52.99 -32.40 3.55
CA LYS A 35 -54.25 -31.99 4.20
C LYS A 35 -55.44 -32.68 3.54
N ALA A 36 -55.52 -32.67 2.21
CA ALA A 36 -56.60 -33.32 1.46
C ALA A 36 -56.62 -34.85 1.67
N PHE A 37 -55.45 -35.50 1.69
CA PHE A 37 -55.31 -36.92 2.01
C PHE A 37 -55.61 -37.27 3.48
N GLY A 38 -55.69 -36.28 4.37
CA GLY A 38 -56.10 -36.46 5.77
C GLY A 38 -57.57 -36.88 5.91
N CYS A 39 -58.40 -36.63 4.89
CA CYS A 39 -59.80 -37.07 4.87
C CYS A 39 -59.99 -38.55 4.51
N LEU A 40 -58.94 -39.23 4.02
CA LEU A 40 -58.97 -40.65 3.69
C LEU A 40 -58.56 -41.51 4.90
N PRO A 41 -59.06 -42.76 4.99
CA PRO A 41 -58.67 -43.67 6.05
C PRO A 41 -57.17 -43.94 6.06
N LYS A 42 -56.64 -44.27 7.24
CA LYS A 42 -55.24 -44.69 7.40
C LYS A 42 -54.98 -45.95 6.57
N VAL A 43 -53.80 -46.04 5.96
CA VAL A 43 -53.37 -47.21 5.21
C VAL A 43 -52.57 -48.12 6.15
N PRO A 44 -53.04 -49.35 6.43
CA PRO A 44 -52.31 -50.29 7.28
C PRO A 44 -50.91 -50.58 6.72
N GLY A 45 -49.90 -50.63 7.60
CA GLY A 45 -48.51 -50.90 7.22
C GLY A 45 -47.69 -49.69 6.75
N PHE A 46 -48.27 -48.49 6.72
CA PHE A 46 -47.56 -47.27 6.32
C PHE A 46 -47.45 -46.27 7.48
N ARG A 47 -46.30 -45.58 7.56
CA ARG A 47 -46.10 -44.49 8.53
C ARG A 47 -46.91 -43.27 8.08
N ALA A 48 -47.69 -42.70 9.00
CA ALA A 48 -48.55 -41.56 8.74
C ALA A 48 -47.75 -40.36 8.17
N GLY A 49 -48.21 -39.78 7.07
CA GLY A 49 -47.62 -38.62 6.40
C GLY A 49 -46.38 -38.93 5.56
N HIS A 50 -45.93 -40.18 5.50
CA HIS A 50 -44.77 -40.59 4.70
C HIS A 50 -45.11 -40.59 3.19
N PRO A 51 -44.16 -40.24 2.29
CA PRO A 51 -44.42 -40.21 0.84
C PRO A 51 -45.00 -41.50 0.25
N THR A 52 -44.63 -42.66 0.80
CA THR A 52 -45.17 -43.97 0.38
C THR A 52 -46.64 -44.16 0.80
N GLU A 53 -47.05 -43.66 1.97
CA GLU A 53 -48.46 -43.65 2.39
C GLU A 53 -49.28 -42.76 1.45
N ILE A 54 -48.73 -41.60 1.07
CA ILE A 54 -49.40 -40.63 0.20
C ILE A 54 -49.64 -41.23 -1.19
N LYS A 55 -48.65 -41.91 -1.77
CA LYS A 55 -48.80 -42.61 -3.05
C LYS A 55 -49.87 -43.71 -2.99
N GLU A 56 -49.89 -44.48 -1.92
CA GLU A 56 -50.90 -45.54 -1.73
C GLU A 56 -52.30 -44.94 -1.49
N LYS A 57 -52.41 -43.83 -0.74
CA LYS A 57 -53.65 -43.06 -0.59
C LYS A 57 -54.14 -42.50 -1.92
N GLN A 58 -53.25 -42.00 -2.77
CA GLN A 58 -53.58 -41.54 -4.13
C GLN A 58 -54.11 -42.68 -5.00
N LYS A 59 -53.46 -43.85 -4.98
CA LYS A 59 -53.92 -45.04 -5.70
C LYS A 59 -55.32 -45.48 -5.25
N ARG A 60 -55.55 -45.52 -3.94
CA ARG A 60 -56.86 -45.88 -3.36
C ARG A 60 -57.92 -44.84 -3.67
N LEU A 61 -57.60 -43.55 -3.57
CA LEU A 61 -58.51 -42.44 -3.91
C LEU A 61 -59.04 -42.61 -5.34
N ILE A 62 -58.14 -42.76 -6.30
CA ILE A 62 -58.49 -42.95 -7.71
C ILE A 62 -59.26 -44.26 -7.89
N GLY A 63 -58.82 -45.35 -7.26
CA GLY A 63 -59.54 -46.63 -7.28
C GLY A 63 -61.00 -46.49 -6.83
N TYR A 64 -61.27 -45.74 -5.77
CA TYR A 64 -62.63 -45.48 -5.27
C TYR A 64 -63.45 -44.53 -6.16
N MET A 65 -62.81 -43.57 -6.84
CA MET A 65 -63.51 -42.66 -7.77
C MET A 65 -64.00 -43.38 -9.04
N PHE A 66 -63.35 -44.48 -9.45
CA PHE A 66 -63.72 -45.27 -10.62
C PHE A 66 -64.64 -46.47 -10.27
N GLN A 67 -65.09 -46.59 -9.02
CA GLN A 67 -66.05 -47.63 -8.65
C GLN A 67 -67.44 -47.33 -9.20
N SER A 68 -68.08 -48.33 -9.81
CA SER A 68 -69.42 -48.20 -10.39
C SER A 68 -70.57 -48.21 -9.37
N HIS A 69 -70.29 -48.50 -8.09
CA HIS A 69 -71.31 -48.65 -7.06
C HIS A 69 -71.10 -47.68 -5.89
N PRO A 70 -72.17 -47.03 -5.39
CA PRO A 70 -72.07 -46.05 -4.33
C PRO A 70 -71.64 -46.70 -3.01
N SER A 71 -70.49 -46.29 -2.48
CA SER A 71 -69.94 -46.78 -1.21
C SER A 71 -69.62 -45.63 -0.23
N SER A 72 -69.34 -45.96 1.03
CA SER A 72 -68.88 -44.97 2.02
C SER A 72 -67.50 -44.42 1.63
N GLU A 73 -66.68 -45.28 1.05
CA GLU A 73 -65.33 -45.02 0.56
C GLU A 73 -65.34 -44.12 -0.67
N GLU A 74 -66.24 -44.36 -1.62
CA GLU A 74 -66.44 -43.52 -2.80
C GLU A 74 -66.88 -42.10 -2.41
N ARG A 75 -67.81 -41.96 -1.46
CA ARG A 75 -68.20 -40.64 -0.92
C ARG A 75 -67.04 -39.90 -0.25
N LYS A 76 -66.19 -40.61 0.51
CA LYS A 76 -64.98 -40.02 1.11
C LYS A 76 -63.93 -39.65 0.06
N ALA A 77 -63.83 -40.43 -1.02
CA ALA A 77 -62.95 -40.16 -2.14
C ALA A 77 -63.32 -38.85 -2.84
N TRP A 78 -64.59 -38.67 -3.24
CA TRP A 78 -65.07 -37.43 -3.86
C TRP A 78 -64.96 -36.21 -2.92
N LYS A 79 -65.16 -36.40 -1.61
CA LYS A 79 -64.92 -35.34 -0.61
C LYS A 79 -63.43 -34.97 -0.46
N SER A 80 -62.52 -35.93 -0.59
CA SER A 80 -61.08 -35.64 -0.62
C SER A 80 -60.71 -34.96 -1.95
N PHE A 81 -61.33 -35.37 -3.06
CA PHE A 81 -61.11 -34.79 -4.38
C PHE A 81 -61.58 -33.33 -4.50
N SER A 82 -62.71 -32.95 -3.87
CA SER A 82 -63.11 -31.53 -3.80
C SER A 82 -62.10 -30.65 -3.07
N LEU A 83 -61.40 -31.18 -2.06
CA LEU A 83 -60.32 -30.43 -1.40
C LEU A 83 -59.12 -30.24 -2.31
N PHE A 84 -58.76 -31.25 -3.12
CA PHE A 84 -57.71 -31.08 -4.13
C PHE A 84 -58.10 -30.02 -5.16
N TRP A 85 -59.34 -30.06 -5.64
CA TRP A 85 -59.86 -29.06 -6.57
C TRP A 85 -59.79 -27.63 -6.00
N GLN A 86 -60.22 -27.44 -4.75
CA GLN A 86 -60.13 -26.16 -4.06
C GLN A 86 -58.67 -25.69 -3.89
N PHE A 87 -57.77 -26.56 -3.41
CA PHE A 87 -56.37 -26.21 -3.20
C PHE A 87 -55.64 -25.90 -4.50
N TRP A 88 -55.99 -26.58 -5.59
CA TRP A 88 -55.47 -26.26 -6.91
C TRP A 88 -55.86 -24.84 -7.32
N ALA A 89 -57.13 -24.46 -7.11
CA ALA A 89 -57.61 -23.13 -7.41
C ALA A 89 -56.93 -22.06 -6.54
N GLU A 90 -56.75 -22.30 -5.25
CA GLU A 90 -56.03 -21.41 -4.34
C GLU A 90 -54.58 -21.15 -4.76
N GLU A 91 -53.90 -22.15 -5.36
CA GLU A 91 -52.51 -22.01 -5.80
C GLU A 91 -52.37 -21.41 -7.21
N LYS A 92 -53.33 -21.66 -8.11
CA LYS A 92 -53.22 -21.28 -9.53
C LYS A 92 -54.00 -20.03 -9.91
N ILE A 93 -54.96 -19.62 -9.09
CA ILE A 93 -55.80 -18.45 -9.32
C ILE A 93 -55.44 -17.39 -8.30
N ASP A 94 -55.84 -17.58 -7.05
CA ASP A 94 -55.50 -16.69 -5.95
C ASP A 94 -55.86 -17.36 -4.61
N LYS A 95 -55.16 -17.00 -3.53
CA LYS A 95 -55.42 -17.55 -2.19
C LYS A 95 -56.80 -17.18 -1.63
N SER A 96 -57.44 -16.14 -2.17
CA SER A 96 -58.79 -15.70 -1.82
C SER A 96 -59.91 -16.45 -2.55
N PHE A 97 -59.60 -17.56 -3.25
CA PHE A 97 -60.57 -18.37 -3.99
C PHE A 97 -61.74 -18.96 -3.15
N SER A 98 -61.76 -18.74 -1.84
CA SER A 98 -62.78 -19.22 -0.89
C SER A 98 -64.21 -18.67 -1.08
N MET A 99 -64.55 -18.08 -2.22
CA MET A 99 -65.70 -17.19 -2.37
C MET A 99 -67.01 -17.83 -2.84
N ILE A 100 -67.06 -19.11 -3.22
CA ILE A 100 -68.22 -19.67 -3.94
C ILE A 100 -68.83 -20.89 -3.25
N ASP A 101 -69.14 -20.73 -1.96
CA ASP A 101 -69.66 -21.81 -1.10
C ASP A 101 -71.18 -22.08 -1.23
N ASN A 102 -71.92 -21.38 -2.11
CA ASN A 102 -73.40 -21.43 -2.12
C ASN A 102 -74.09 -21.64 -3.48
N LEU A 103 -73.36 -21.92 -4.56
CA LEU A 103 -73.98 -22.33 -5.82
C LEU A 103 -74.31 -23.83 -5.72
N GLY A 104 -75.50 -24.13 -5.19
CA GLY A 104 -76.06 -25.47 -5.20
C GLY A 104 -76.04 -26.07 -6.61
N LEU A 105 -75.98 -27.41 -6.69
CA LEU A 105 -75.98 -28.23 -7.90
C LEU A 105 -77.28 -28.08 -8.72
N LYS A 106 -77.55 -26.88 -9.23
CA LYS A 106 -78.64 -26.60 -10.16
C LYS A 106 -78.12 -26.69 -11.60
N GLU A 107 -79.01 -27.01 -12.53
CA GLU A 107 -78.77 -26.87 -13.97
C GLU A 107 -78.25 -25.44 -14.27
N ASN A 108 -77.26 -25.32 -15.14
CA ASN A 108 -76.58 -24.07 -15.54
C ASN A 108 -75.75 -23.35 -14.45
N SER A 109 -75.41 -24.02 -13.35
CA SER A 109 -74.55 -23.44 -12.28
C SER A 109 -73.08 -23.26 -12.71
N GLY A 110 -72.60 -24.03 -13.69
CA GLY A 110 -71.22 -23.99 -14.17
C GLY A 110 -70.85 -22.70 -14.92
N SER A 111 -71.70 -22.25 -15.85
CA SER A 111 -71.47 -20.99 -16.58
C SER A 111 -71.58 -19.77 -15.67
N ILE A 112 -72.50 -19.78 -14.69
CA ILE A 112 -72.63 -18.74 -13.66
C ILE A 112 -71.35 -18.64 -12.83
N PHE A 113 -70.82 -19.79 -12.38
CA PHE A 113 -69.57 -19.84 -11.62
C PHE A 113 -68.39 -19.23 -12.40
N ILE A 114 -68.23 -19.57 -13.68
CA ILE A 114 -67.15 -19.03 -14.52
C ILE A 114 -67.30 -17.52 -14.72
N ARG A 115 -68.53 -17.02 -14.90
CA ARG A 115 -68.80 -15.59 -15.04
C ARG A 115 -68.49 -14.82 -13.75
N GLU A 116 -68.79 -15.39 -12.58
CA GLU A 116 -68.40 -14.80 -11.30
C GLU A 116 -66.88 -14.82 -11.09
N LEU A 117 -66.21 -15.90 -11.50
CA LEU A 117 -64.74 -15.94 -11.50
C LEU A 117 -64.13 -14.87 -12.41
N ALA A 118 -64.73 -14.60 -13.57
CA ALA A 118 -64.22 -13.57 -14.49
C ALA A 118 -64.31 -12.16 -13.88
N LYS A 119 -65.33 -11.90 -13.06
CA LYS A 119 -65.48 -10.63 -12.33
C LYS A 119 -64.44 -10.49 -11.23
N ASN A 120 -64.22 -11.54 -10.45
CA ASN A 120 -63.35 -11.50 -9.27
C ASN A 120 -61.87 -11.65 -9.62
N PHE A 121 -61.56 -12.39 -10.69
CA PHE A 121 -60.20 -12.74 -11.09
C PHE A 121 -59.97 -12.53 -12.60
N PRO A 122 -60.06 -11.28 -13.12
CA PRO A 122 -59.99 -11.01 -14.56
C PRO A 122 -58.61 -11.27 -15.19
N LYS A 123 -57.55 -11.36 -14.38
CA LYS A 123 -56.16 -11.55 -14.82
C LYS A 123 -55.71 -13.02 -14.82
N VAL A 124 -56.65 -13.96 -14.77
CA VAL A 124 -56.35 -15.39 -14.80
C VAL A 124 -56.33 -15.89 -16.24
N ALA A 125 -55.38 -16.77 -16.54
CA ALA A 125 -55.30 -17.41 -17.84
C ALA A 125 -56.52 -18.30 -18.10
N ARG A 126 -57.09 -18.20 -19.30
CA ARG A 126 -58.20 -19.06 -19.76
C ARG A 126 -57.93 -20.54 -19.51
N GLU A 127 -56.73 -20.99 -19.83
CA GLU A 127 -56.29 -22.38 -19.69
C GLU A 127 -56.37 -22.88 -18.23
N ASN A 128 -56.13 -21.99 -17.26
CA ASN A 128 -56.27 -22.33 -15.84
C ASN A 128 -57.74 -22.48 -15.44
N ILE A 129 -58.64 -21.65 -16.00
CA ILE A 129 -60.08 -21.72 -15.73
C ILE A 129 -60.70 -22.94 -16.41
N GLU A 130 -60.28 -23.27 -17.63
CA GLU A 130 -60.67 -24.50 -18.33
C GLU A 130 -60.23 -25.72 -17.52
N ARG A 131 -58.98 -25.78 -17.08
CA ARG A 131 -58.46 -26.87 -16.22
C ARG A 131 -59.21 -26.98 -14.90
N LEU A 132 -59.54 -25.85 -14.28
CA LEU A 132 -60.37 -25.81 -13.09
C LEU A 132 -61.75 -26.42 -13.33
N PHE A 133 -62.41 -26.04 -14.42
CA PHE A 133 -63.76 -26.51 -14.74
C PHE A 133 -63.78 -28.02 -15.05
N ILE A 134 -62.79 -28.53 -15.80
CA ILE A 134 -62.66 -29.95 -16.14
C ILE A 134 -62.76 -30.84 -14.89
N PHE A 135 -62.07 -30.46 -13.82
CA PHE A 135 -62.05 -31.21 -12.55
C PHE A 135 -63.10 -30.74 -11.52
N SER A 136 -64.01 -29.85 -11.91
CA SER A 136 -65.06 -29.32 -11.02
C SER A 136 -66.21 -30.30 -10.80
N GLY A 137 -67.05 -30.03 -9.80
CA GLY A 137 -68.28 -30.78 -9.52
C GLY A 137 -69.51 -30.36 -10.34
N PHE A 138 -69.38 -29.38 -11.24
CA PHE A 138 -70.51 -28.84 -12.01
C PHE A 138 -70.95 -29.76 -13.14
N ALA A 139 -72.26 -29.75 -13.42
CA ALA A 139 -72.87 -30.37 -14.60
C ALA A 139 -72.30 -29.79 -15.91
N ASP A 140 -72.38 -30.54 -16.99
CA ASP A 140 -71.95 -30.07 -18.30
C ASP A 140 -72.99 -29.05 -18.83
N ASP A 141 -72.55 -27.82 -19.08
CA ASP A 141 -73.41 -26.73 -19.55
C ASP A 141 -72.84 -26.18 -20.87
N PRO A 142 -73.61 -26.18 -21.98
CA PRO A 142 -73.16 -25.65 -23.27
C PRO A 142 -72.64 -24.20 -23.20
N ASP A 143 -73.15 -23.39 -22.26
CA ASP A 143 -72.77 -21.98 -22.10
C ASP A 143 -71.40 -21.78 -21.45
N VAL A 144 -70.80 -22.85 -20.91
CA VAL A 144 -69.46 -22.81 -20.28
C VAL A 144 -68.37 -22.47 -21.29
N ILE A 145 -68.45 -23.01 -22.51
CA ILE A 145 -67.47 -22.72 -23.57
C ILE A 145 -67.44 -21.22 -23.89
N ASN A 146 -68.62 -20.61 -23.96
CA ASN A 146 -68.75 -19.16 -24.17
C ASN A 146 -68.21 -18.37 -22.97
N ALA A 147 -68.41 -18.88 -21.74
CA ALA A 147 -67.91 -18.23 -20.52
C ALA A 147 -66.37 -18.24 -20.42
N PHE A 148 -65.68 -19.25 -20.96
CA PHE A 148 -64.20 -19.26 -21.00
C PHE A 148 -63.63 -18.11 -21.85
N ASN A 149 -64.37 -17.63 -22.85
CA ASN A 149 -63.93 -16.51 -23.68
C ASN A 149 -63.85 -15.18 -22.92
N LEU A 150 -64.39 -15.10 -21.69
CA LEU A 150 -64.22 -13.95 -20.80
C LEU A 150 -62.79 -13.82 -20.26
N PHE A 151 -61.98 -14.88 -20.35
CA PHE A 151 -60.60 -14.89 -19.88
C PHE A 151 -59.61 -14.75 -21.04
N PRO A 152 -58.52 -13.97 -20.84
CA PRO A 152 -57.44 -13.88 -21.81
C PRO A 152 -56.62 -15.18 -21.83
N PRO A 153 -56.09 -15.59 -23.00
CA PRO A 153 -55.13 -16.68 -23.08
C PRO A 153 -53.84 -16.39 -22.30
N ALA A 154 -53.18 -17.41 -21.77
CA ALA A 154 -51.94 -17.28 -20.99
C ALA A 154 -50.85 -16.49 -21.74
N VAL A 155 -50.75 -16.67 -23.06
CA VAL A 155 -49.77 -15.98 -23.92
C VAL A 155 -50.00 -14.47 -23.94
N VAL A 156 -51.26 -14.04 -23.95
CA VAL A 156 -51.62 -12.61 -23.95
C VAL A 156 -51.28 -11.99 -22.61
N LEU A 157 -51.63 -12.65 -21.49
CA LEU A 157 -51.26 -12.18 -20.15
C LEU A 157 -49.75 -12.08 -19.96
N ALA A 158 -48.99 -13.09 -20.40
CA ALA A 158 -47.53 -13.07 -20.31
C ALA A 158 -46.92 -11.90 -21.09
N ARG A 159 -47.44 -11.64 -22.30
CA ARG A 159 -47.04 -10.49 -23.11
C ARG A 159 -47.34 -9.18 -22.38
N ASP A 160 -48.55 -9.02 -21.87
CA ASP A 160 -48.98 -7.77 -21.23
C ASP A 160 -48.17 -7.49 -19.95
N ILE A 161 -47.87 -8.52 -19.14
CA ILE A 161 -46.95 -8.40 -17.99
C ILE A 161 -45.56 -7.94 -18.43
N VAL A 162 -45.03 -8.49 -19.52
CA VAL A 162 -43.72 -8.05 -20.04
C VAL A 162 -43.80 -6.59 -20.48
N ILE A 163 -44.83 -6.21 -21.24
CA ILE A 163 -45.02 -4.84 -21.72
C ILE A 163 -45.14 -3.86 -20.55
N ASP A 164 -45.93 -4.19 -19.53
CA ASP A 164 -46.15 -3.33 -18.36
C ASP A 164 -44.88 -3.17 -17.50
N THR A 165 -43.99 -4.17 -17.51
CA THR A 165 -42.74 -4.14 -16.71
C THR A 165 -41.56 -3.52 -17.45
N LEU A 166 -41.64 -3.34 -18.77
CA LEU A 166 -40.56 -2.74 -19.57
C LEU A 166 -40.21 -1.31 -19.16
N PRO A 167 -41.16 -0.38 -18.95
CA PRO A 167 -40.85 0.99 -18.54
C PRO A 167 -40.04 1.05 -17.25
N ILE A 168 -40.45 0.29 -16.22
CA ILE A 168 -39.75 0.22 -14.93
C ILE A 168 -38.30 -0.24 -15.12
N ARG A 169 -38.09 -1.27 -15.93
CA ARG A 169 -36.74 -1.78 -16.22
C ARG A 169 -35.90 -0.78 -17.02
N LEU A 170 -36.53 0.02 -17.88
CA LEU A 170 -35.85 1.07 -18.65
C LEU A 170 -35.41 2.20 -17.74
N ASP A 171 -36.28 2.66 -16.84
CA ASP A 171 -35.97 3.69 -15.83
C ASP A 171 -34.80 3.26 -14.93
N GLU A 172 -34.80 2.00 -14.47
CA GLU A 172 -33.69 1.43 -13.68
C GLU A 172 -32.37 1.41 -14.45
N LEU A 173 -32.43 1.13 -15.77
CA LEU A 173 -31.25 1.09 -16.62
C LEU A 173 -30.69 2.50 -16.86
N GLU A 174 -31.56 3.47 -17.12
CA GLU A 174 -31.19 4.87 -17.31
C GLU A 174 -30.54 5.48 -16.05
N ALA A 175 -31.09 5.16 -14.87
CA ALA A 175 -30.49 5.56 -13.60
C ALA A 175 -29.08 4.98 -13.40
N ARG A 176 -28.86 3.71 -13.78
CA ARG A 176 -27.53 3.08 -13.70
C ARG A 176 -26.55 3.69 -14.69
N ILE A 177 -26.97 3.98 -15.92
CA ILE A 177 -26.13 4.61 -16.94
C ILE A 177 -25.69 6.01 -16.46
N SER A 178 -26.61 6.80 -15.92
CA SER A 178 -26.32 8.13 -15.38
C SER A 178 -25.29 8.07 -14.25
N LEU A 179 -25.46 7.14 -13.30
CA LEU A 179 -24.51 6.94 -12.21
C LEU A 179 -23.13 6.49 -12.69
N ILE A 180 -23.06 5.66 -13.73
CA ILE A 180 -21.79 5.26 -14.35
C ILE A 180 -21.12 6.45 -15.02
N ALA A 181 -21.88 7.28 -15.76
CA ALA A 181 -21.36 8.47 -16.43
C ALA A 181 -20.70 9.44 -15.43
N ASP A 182 -21.38 9.77 -14.33
CA ASP A 182 -20.85 10.64 -13.27
C ASP A 182 -19.55 10.08 -12.66
N ASN A 183 -19.49 8.77 -12.44
CA ASN A 183 -18.30 8.12 -11.89
C ASN A 183 -17.12 8.12 -12.88
N VAL A 184 -17.39 7.95 -14.16
CA VAL A 184 -16.37 8.04 -15.22
C VAL A 184 -15.83 9.46 -15.31
N GLU A 185 -16.68 10.48 -15.26
CA GLU A 185 -16.25 11.88 -15.30
C GLU A 185 -15.37 12.23 -14.09
N LYS A 186 -15.77 11.84 -12.87
CA LYS A 186 -14.97 12.05 -11.66
C LYS A 186 -13.59 11.40 -11.75
N LYS A 187 -13.54 10.15 -12.23
CA LYS A 187 -12.26 9.43 -12.41
C LYS A 187 -11.39 10.11 -13.48
N ASN A 188 -11.98 10.57 -14.57
CA ASN A 188 -11.26 11.28 -15.63
C ASN A 188 -10.64 12.59 -15.11
N ASN A 189 -11.38 13.36 -14.31
CA ASN A 189 -10.85 14.57 -13.68
C ASN A 189 -9.71 14.26 -12.71
N HIS A 190 -9.83 13.18 -11.92
CA HIS A 190 -8.75 12.75 -11.04
C HIS A 190 -7.49 12.31 -11.79
N ILE A 191 -7.64 11.63 -12.94
CA ILE A 191 -6.50 11.26 -13.80
C ILE A 191 -5.78 12.52 -14.30
N LYS A 192 -6.52 13.53 -14.79
CA LYS A 192 -5.93 14.80 -15.23
C LYS A 192 -5.17 15.52 -14.10
N GLU A 193 -5.70 15.51 -12.88
CA GLU A 193 -5.00 16.07 -11.72
C GLU A 193 -3.70 15.31 -11.40
N LEU A 194 -3.70 13.99 -11.55
CA LEU A 194 -2.50 13.18 -11.35
C LEU A 194 -1.46 13.43 -12.43
N GLU A 195 -1.88 13.56 -13.69
CA GLU A 195 -1.00 13.92 -14.82
C GLU A 195 -0.30 15.26 -14.55
N LEU A 196 -1.05 16.30 -14.15
CA LEU A 196 -0.47 17.60 -13.78
C LEU A 196 0.54 17.52 -12.63
N LYS A 197 0.28 16.67 -11.63
CA LYS A 197 1.23 16.46 -10.52
C LYS A 197 2.49 15.72 -10.96
N ILE A 198 2.36 14.77 -11.88
CA ILE A 198 3.51 14.04 -12.44
C ILE A 198 4.37 15.01 -13.25
N ASP A 199 3.77 15.85 -14.08
CA ASP A 199 4.50 16.85 -14.88
C ASP A 199 5.27 17.82 -13.97
N ALA A 200 4.61 18.34 -12.92
CA ALA A 200 5.26 19.21 -11.94
C ALA A 200 6.40 18.50 -11.18
N PHE A 201 6.23 17.21 -10.85
CA PHE A 201 7.27 16.43 -10.20
C PHE A 201 8.47 16.19 -11.13
N SER A 202 8.23 15.90 -12.41
CA SER A 202 9.27 15.77 -13.43
C SER A 202 10.08 17.06 -13.58
N GLU A 203 9.44 18.21 -13.64
CA GLU A 203 10.13 19.51 -13.71
C GLU A 203 11.00 19.77 -12.46
N GLN A 204 10.49 19.44 -11.27
CA GLN A 204 11.28 19.54 -10.04
C GLN A 204 12.49 18.60 -10.06
N PHE A 205 12.30 17.37 -10.55
CA PHE A 205 13.37 16.37 -10.64
C PHE A 205 14.49 16.82 -11.58
N ASP A 206 14.14 17.37 -12.74
CA ASP A 206 15.12 17.92 -13.69
C ASP A 206 15.92 19.07 -13.07
N ASN A 207 15.26 19.95 -12.30
CA ASN A 207 15.93 21.02 -11.57
C ASN A 207 16.92 20.48 -10.52
N TYR A 208 16.52 19.45 -9.75
CA TYR A 208 17.41 18.78 -8.80
C TYR A 208 18.63 18.17 -9.50
N PHE A 209 18.42 17.47 -10.61
CA PHE A 209 19.50 16.82 -11.37
C PHE A 209 20.50 17.86 -11.92
N ASN A 210 20.01 18.99 -12.43
CA ASN A 210 20.87 20.08 -12.89
C ASN A 210 21.68 20.71 -11.75
N ASN A 211 21.07 20.89 -10.58
CA ASN A 211 21.76 21.40 -9.39
C ASN A 211 22.85 20.43 -8.89
N GLU A 212 22.57 19.13 -8.90
CA GLU A 212 23.55 18.09 -8.53
C GLU A 212 24.75 18.11 -9.48
N LYS A 213 24.49 18.18 -10.79
CA LYS A 213 25.54 18.29 -11.81
C LYS A 213 26.41 19.54 -11.61
N SER A 214 25.81 20.68 -11.28
CA SER A 214 26.54 21.91 -10.95
C SER A 214 27.39 21.74 -9.69
N SER A 215 26.82 21.11 -8.65
CA SER A 215 27.51 20.85 -7.38
C SER A 215 28.71 19.93 -7.57
N LEU A 216 28.57 18.88 -8.38
CA LEU A 216 29.67 17.98 -8.74
C LEU A 216 30.81 18.72 -9.45
N LYS A 217 30.48 19.67 -10.34
CA LYS A 217 31.48 20.51 -10.99
C LYS A 217 32.27 21.35 -9.98
N ILE A 218 31.58 21.98 -9.02
CA ILE A 218 32.21 22.77 -7.95
C ILE A 218 33.11 21.89 -7.08
N ILE A 219 32.66 20.68 -6.72
CA ILE A 219 33.47 19.73 -5.94
C ILE A 219 34.77 19.38 -6.66
N ASN A 220 34.71 19.12 -7.97
CA ASN A 220 35.90 18.83 -8.76
C ASN A 220 36.87 20.02 -8.83
N GLU A 221 36.34 21.25 -8.97
CA GLU A 221 37.14 22.47 -8.95
C GLU A 221 37.83 22.68 -7.58
N LEU A 222 37.09 22.51 -6.48
CA LEU A 222 37.64 22.57 -5.12
C LEU A 222 38.72 21.51 -4.90
N GLN A 223 38.51 20.29 -5.39
CA GLN A 223 39.50 19.20 -5.27
C GLN A 223 40.78 19.53 -6.03
N SER A 224 40.68 20.17 -7.21
CA SER A 224 41.85 20.66 -7.94
C SER A 224 42.61 21.75 -7.17
N LEU A 225 41.89 22.70 -6.55
CA LEU A 225 42.49 23.77 -5.76
C LEU A 225 43.20 23.25 -4.51
N ILE A 226 42.57 22.31 -3.79
CA ILE A 226 43.18 21.64 -2.63
C ILE A 226 44.49 20.96 -3.05
N ASN A 227 44.49 20.23 -4.16
CA ASN A 227 45.69 19.56 -4.65
C ASN A 227 46.82 20.54 -5.01
N SER A 228 46.52 21.73 -5.54
CA SER A 228 47.54 22.75 -5.79
C SER A 228 48.09 23.35 -4.50
N GLU A 229 47.22 23.66 -3.53
CA GLU A 229 47.63 24.20 -2.23
C GLU A 229 48.48 23.21 -1.44
N THR A 230 48.14 21.90 -1.47
CA THR A 230 48.96 20.87 -0.83
C THR A 230 50.38 20.85 -1.42
N LYS A 231 50.53 20.91 -2.75
CA LYS A 231 51.84 20.98 -3.39
C LYS A 231 52.62 22.24 -2.98
N GLN A 232 51.93 23.38 -2.86
CA GLN A 232 52.56 24.62 -2.43
C GLN A 232 52.99 24.57 -0.97
N SER A 233 52.19 23.96 -0.10
CA SER A 233 52.55 23.67 1.29
C SER A 233 53.77 22.76 1.39
N ASP A 234 53.88 21.72 0.55
CA ASP A 234 55.04 20.83 0.53
C ASP A 234 56.32 21.58 0.15
N ILE A 235 56.23 22.48 -0.84
CA ILE A 235 57.35 23.35 -1.24
C ILE A 235 57.76 24.28 -0.07
N ALA A 236 56.78 24.89 0.60
CA ALA A 236 57.05 25.78 1.73
C ALA A 236 57.72 25.02 2.90
N ASN A 237 57.24 23.81 3.21
CA ASN A 237 57.84 22.95 4.24
C ASN A 237 59.30 22.60 3.90
N LYS A 238 59.58 22.26 2.63
CA LYS A 238 60.96 22.00 2.19
C LYS A 238 61.86 23.24 2.34
N ALA A 239 61.36 24.42 2.00
CA ALA A 239 62.10 25.67 2.17
C ALA A 239 62.38 25.97 3.66
N ILE A 240 61.43 25.67 4.55
CA ILE A 240 61.60 25.78 6.00
C ILE A 240 62.72 24.85 6.48
N ASP A 241 62.73 23.58 6.04
CA ASP A 241 63.78 22.62 6.38
C ASP A 241 65.17 23.08 5.91
N GLU A 242 65.27 23.62 4.68
CA GLU A 242 66.50 24.19 4.14
C GLU A 242 67.00 25.38 4.97
N LEU A 243 66.09 26.27 5.42
CA LEU A 243 66.42 27.39 6.31
C LEU A 243 66.89 26.92 7.68
N TYR A 244 66.28 25.89 8.26
CA TYR A 244 66.75 25.30 9.52
C TYR A 244 68.17 24.76 9.39
N HIS A 245 68.47 24.02 8.31
CA HIS A 245 69.82 23.51 8.07
C HIS A 245 70.82 24.66 7.87
N PHE A 246 70.45 25.69 7.11
CA PHE A 246 71.30 26.86 6.91
C PHE A 246 71.59 27.59 8.23
N ASN A 247 70.59 27.75 9.08
CA ASN A 247 70.73 28.38 10.40
C ASN A 247 71.70 27.60 11.30
N GLU A 248 71.59 26.27 11.37
CA GLU A 248 72.54 25.44 12.12
C GLU A 248 73.96 25.56 11.58
N LYS A 249 74.14 25.58 10.25
CA LYS A 249 75.46 25.80 9.65
C LYS A 249 76.04 27.16 10.03
N ASN A 250 75.23 28.22 10.03
CA ASN A 250 75.67 29.55 10.45
C ASN A 250 76.04 29.59 11.92
N LYS A 251 75.26 28.91 12.79
CA LYS A 251 75.58 28.79 14.21
C LYS A 251 76.95 28.15 14.44
N GLN A 252 77.26 27.07 13.71
CA GLN A 252 78.58 26.42 13.76
C GLN A 252 79.71 27.35 13.27
N LEU A 253 79.47 28.11 12.20
CA LEU A 253 80.43 29.10 11.69
C LEU A 253 80.68 30.22 12.71
N ILE A 254 79.64 30.73 13.35
CA ILE A 254 79.74 31.77 14.39
C ILE A 254 80.58 31.25 15.57
N LEU A 255 80.32 30.03 16.05
CA LEU A 255 81.09 29.42 17.13
C LEU A 255 82.58 29.29 16.75
N SER A 256 82.88 28.81 15.54
CA SER A 256 84.27 28.69 15.06
C SER A 256 84.98 30.04 14.92
N LEU A 257 84.26 31.08 14.46
CA LEU A 257 84.82 32.44 14.40
C LEU A 257 85.07 33.01 15.79
N GLN A 258 84.19 32.72 16.75
CA GLN A 258 84.35 33.14 18.13
C GLN A 258 85.58 32.49 18.78
N GLU A 259 85.79 31.18 18.59
CA GLU A 259 87.01 30.47 19.03
C GLU A 259 88.29 31.09 18.44
N LYS A 260 88.28 31.43 17.15
CA LYS A 260 89.42 32.11 16.50
C LYS A 260 89.65 33.51 17.03
N LEU A 261 88.58 34.25 17.33
CA LEU A 261 88.66 35.58 17.91
C LEU A 261 89.27 35.52 19.30
N ASP A 262 88.81 34.59 20.14
CA ASP A 262 89.34 34.38 21.50
C ASP A 262 90.83 33.98 21.46
N PHE A 263 91.22 33.11 20.53
CA PHE A 263 92.64 32.77 20.31
C PHE A 263 93.47 33.98 19.91
N ASN A 264 92.98 34.80 18.96
CA ASN A 264 93.68 36.01 18.54
C ASN A 264 93.76 37.04 19.66
N ALA A 265 92.74 37.15 20.51
CA ALA A 265 92.75 38.03 21.68
C ALA A 265 93.82 37.61 22.69
N LEU A 266 93.99 36.31 22.94
CA LEU A 266 95.09 35.77 23.74
C LEU A 266 96.46 36.11 23.13
N ALA A 267 96.65 35.84 21.84
CA ALA A 267 97.90 36.16 21.15
C ALA A 267 98.21 37.67 21.18
N MET A 268 97.20 38.53 21.11
CA MET A 268 97.37 39.98 21.21
C MET A 268 97.77 40.43 22.63
N ASN A 269 97.23 39.78 23.66
CA ASN A 269 97.68 40.00 25.04
C ASN A 269 99.15 39.61 25.20
N ASP A 270 99.57 38.46 24.67
CA ASP A 270 100.97 38.02 24.70
C ASP A 270 101.89 39.03 24.00
N ILE A 271 101.49 39.52 22.82
CA ILE A 271 102.23 40.59 22.10
C ILE A 271 102.30 41.86 22.94
N SER A 272 101.21 42.25 23.61
CA SER A 272 101.20 43.42 24.49
C SER A 272 102.14 43.25 25.69
N GLU A 273 102.24 42.05 26.27
CA GLU A 273 103.23 41.75 27.31
C GLU A 273 104.66 41.83 26.76
N HIS A 274 104.92 41.25 25.59
CA HIS A 274 106.20 41.39 24.91
C HIS A 274 106.55 42.85 24.61
N GLU A 275 105.58 43.68 24.19
CA GLU A 275 105.79 45.11 23.96
C GLU A 275 106.20 45.83 25.26
N LYS A 276 105.59 45.49 26.40
CA LYS A 276 105.99 46.04 27.71
C LYS A 276 107.42 45.63 28.07
N LEU A 277 107.78 44.37 27.87
CA LEU A 277 109.15 43.89 28.10
C LEU A 277 110.16 44.62 27.22
N ILE A 278 109.88 44.77 25.92
CA ILE A 278 110.74 45.50 24.99
C ILE A 278 110.89 46.96 25.41
N LYS A 279 109.80 47.63 25.84
CA LYS A 279 109.87 49.00 26.37
C LYS A 279 110.75 49.09 27.63
N SER A 280 110.66 48.11 28.53
CA SER A 280 111.54 48.02 29.69
C SER A 280 113.00 47.90 29.26
N MET A 281 113.31 46.92 28.40
CA MET A 281 114.66 46.71 27.88
C MET A 281 115.20 47.95 27.15
N ALA A 282 114.36 48.64 26.37
CA ALA A 282 114.76 49.87 25.69
C ALA A 282 115.09 50.99 26.68
N ASN A 283 114.34 51.09 27.78
CA ASN A 283 114.65 52.02 28.87
C ASN A 283 115.98 51.65 29.56
N ASP A 284 116.18 50.36 29.87
CA ASP A 284 117.43 49.86 30.48
C ASP A 284 118.65 50.13 29.58
N ILE A 285 118.53 49.90 28.27
CA ILE A 285 119.58 50.23 27.28
C ILE A 285 119.86 51.73 27.25
N SER A 286 118.82 52.58 27.31
CA SER A 286 118.97 54.03 27.34
C SER A 286 119.68 54.49 28.62
N GLU A 287 119.32 53.93 29.77
CA GLU A 287 120.00 54.15 31.05
C GLU A 287 121.48 53.74 30.97
N PHE A 288 121.77 52.55 30.43
CA PHE A 288 123.15 52.08 30.19
C PHE A 288 123.94 53.02 29.29
N LYS A 289 123.33 53.47 28.18
CA LYS A 289 123.97 54.40 27.25
C LYS A 289 124.31 55.71 27.96
N ASN A 290 123.39 56.23 28.76
CA ASN A 290 123.62 57.45 29.54
C ASN A 290 124.76 57.24 30.56
N ALA A 291 124.75 56.13 31.30
CA ALA A 291 125.80 55.78 32.25
C ALA A 291 127.18 55.66 31.58
N LEU A 292 127.27 54.97 30.43
CA LEU A 292 128.49 54.88 29.61
C LEU A 292 128.97 56.26 29.14
N THR A 293 128.04 57.13 28.72
CA THR A 293 128.37 58.49 28.29
C THR A 293 128.98 59.29 29.44
N ILE A 294 128.39 59.22 30.64
CA ILE A 294 128.92 59.85 31.87
C ILE A 294 130.33 59.29 32.19
N LEU A 295 130.52 57.98 32.06
CA LEU A 295 131.79 57.31 32.31
C LEU A 295 132.88 57.77 31.33
N CYS A 296 132.54 57.88 30.05
CA CYS A 296 133.42 58.45 29.01
C CYS A 296 133.78 59.92 29.33
N ASP A 297 132.81 60.74 29.72
CA ASP A 297 133.04 62.15 30.08
C ASP A 297 133.96 62.30 31.30
N ASN A 298 133.79 61.46 32.33
CA ASN A 298 134.64 61.46 33.53
C ASN A 298 136.09 61.02 33.24
N LYS A 299 136.26 60.07 32.30
CA LYS A 299 137.59 59.65 31.82
C LYS A 299 138.31 60.77 31.08
N ILE A 300 137.60 61.51 30.22
CA ILE A 300 138.17 62.64 29.46
C ILE A 300 138.62 63.78 30.40
N LYS A 301 137.92 63.97 31.53
CA LYS A 301 138.21 65.03 32.51
C LYS A 301 139.31 64.68 33.53
N ASN A 302 139.97 63.52 33.44
CA ASN A 302 141.02 63.05 34.37
C ASN A 302 140.59 63.03 35.86
N ASN A 303 139.30 62.81 36.15
CA ASN A 303 138.78 62.77 37.52
C ASN A 303 138.71 61.30 38.01
N GLU A 304 139.84 60.76 38.45
CA GLU A 304 140.01 59.32 38.78
C GLU A 304 139.04 58.79 39.84
N LEU A 305 138.71 59.58 40.86
CA LEU A 305 137.83 59.14 41.95
C LEU A 305 136.36 58.98 41.50
N ASP A 306 135.86 59.90 40.68
CA ASP A 306 134.51 59.83 40.12
C ASP A 306 134.39 58.74 39.04
N TYR A 307 135.47 58.48 38.28
CA TYR A 307 135.53 57.39 37.31
C TYR A 307 135.33 56.03 37.98
N VAL A 308 136.04 55.74 39.08
CA VAL A 308 135.94 54.45 39.79
C VAL A 308 134.57 54.26 40.43
N ASN A 309 133.98 55.30 41.01
CA ASN A 309 132.64 55.23 41.60
C ASN A 309 131.54 54.96 40.56
N GLU A 310 131.58 55.62 39.40
CA GLU A 310 130.61 55.37 38.33
C GLU A 310 130.81 53.99 37.67
N LEU A 311 132.05 53.50 37.59
CA LEU A 311 132.34 52.14 37.13
C LEU A 311 131.75 51.09 38.07
N LYS A 312 131.84 51.31 39.39
CA LYS A 312 131.23 50.41 40.39
C LYS A 312 129.70 50.39 40.29
N LYS A 313 129.06 51.56 40.15
CA LYS A 313 127.60 51.66 39.94
C LYS A 313 127.15 50.97 38.66
N LEU A 314 127.93 51.10 37.59
CA LEU A 314 127.65 50.42 36.32
C LEU A 314 127.71 48.90 36.49
N THR A 315 128.73 48.38 37.18
CA THR A 315 128.85 46.94 37.45
C THR A 315 127.69 46.41 38.30
N GLU A 316 127.31 47.11 39.37
CA GLU A 316 126.16 46.72 40.20
C GLU A 316 124.84 46.70 39.39
N ARG A 317 124.68 47.63 38.44
CA ARG A 317 123.50 47.67 37.55
C ARG A 317 123.50 46.54 36.53
N ILE A 318 124.66 46.14 35.99
CA ILE A 318 124.81 44.96 35.13
C ILE A 318 124.41 43.69 35.89
N ASP A 319 124.91 43.52 37.11
CA ASP A 319 124.57 42.34 37.94
C ASP A 319 123.06 42.28 38.22
N THR A 320 122.41 43.42 38.43
CA THR A 320 120.96 43.49 38.69
C THR A 320 120.11 43.12 37.45
N LEU A 321 120.65 43.34 36.25
CA LEU A 321 119.98 43.07 34.96
C LEU A 321 120.29 41.66 34.42
N GLU A 322 121.34 40.99 34.87
CA GLU A 322 121.54 39.56 34.57
C GLU A 322 120.61 38.64 35.40
N ILE A 323 120.04 39.15 36.48
CA ILE A 323 119.18 38.38 37.41
C ILE A 323 117.69 38.43 37.03
N ASN A 324 117.24 39.47 36.31
CA ASN A 324 115.84 39.69 35.90
C ASN A 324 115.65 39.44 34.40
#